data_AF-A0A954DH86-F1
#
_entry.id   AF-A0A954DH86-F1
#
_cell.length_a   1.000
_cell.length_b   1.000
_cell.length_c   1.000
_cell.angle_alpha   90.00
_cell.angle_beta   90.00
_cell.angle_gamma   90.00
#
_symmetry.space_group_name_H-M   'P 1'
#
loop_
_entity.id
_entity.type
_entity.pdbx_description
1 polymer ?
#
loop_
_entity_poly.entity_id
_entity_poly.type
_entity_poly.pdbx_seq_one_letter_code
_entity_poly.pdbx_strand_id
1 'polypeptide(L)'
;MRKIALAALLAVSAGLGSCVVGPHQLGRTVDDWDRKMYVESPWLDAALNIIPVVPIAKFGAGIADFFVTDAYTFWLKDAFAGKGGTGFVHYQDTSSRQMKSLLADGKFLEISGEKM
;
A
#
# COMPACT_ATOMS: atom_id res chain seq x y z
N MET A 1 27.70 29.51 -1.99
CA MET A 1 27.17 28.63 -0.93
C MET A 1 25.64 28.54 -0.90
N ARG A 2 24.89 29.65 -0.83
CA ARG A 2 23.40 29.63 -0.77
C ARG A 2 22.71 28.82 -1.90
N LYS A 3 23.18 28.95 -3.14
CA LYS A 3 22.63 28.19 -4.29
C LYS A 3 22.88 26.68 -4.21
N ILE A 4 24.03 26.28 -3.67
CA ILE A 4 24.40 24.87 -3.50
C ILE A 4 23.55 24.24 -2.40
N ALA A 5 23.36 24.95 -1.28
CA ALA A 5 22.49 24.50 -0.19
C ALA A 5 21.03 24.33 -0.65
N LEU A 6 20.51 25.26 -1.46
CA LEU A 6 19.16 25.15 -2.04
C LEU A 6 19.03 23.95 -3.00
N ALA A 7 20.02 23.75 -3.87
CA ALA A 7 20.01 22.63 -4.79
C ALA A 7 20.06 21.28 -4.05
N ALA A 8 20.89 21.19 -3.00
CA ALA A 8 20.97 20.00 -2.16
C ALA A 8 19.64 19.74 -1.42
N LEU A 9 19.01 20.78 -0.87
CA LEU A 9 17.72 20.65 -0.19
C LEU A 9 16.63 20.14 -1.16
N LEU A 10 16.55 20.70 -2.37
CA LEU A 10 15.58 20.27 -3.37
C LEU A 10 15.81 18.82 -3.82
N ALA A 11 17.07 18.42 -4.01
CA ALA A 11 17.42 17.04 -4.36
C ALA A 11 17.02 16.05 -3.26
N VAL A 12 17.24 16.40 -1.99
CA VAL A 12 16.83 15.57 -0.84
C VAL A 12 15.30 15.50 -0.73
N SER A 13 14.60 16.62 -0.87
CA SER A 13 13.14 16.65 -0.82
C SER A 13 12.51 15.83 -1.94
N ALA A 14 13.04 15.91 -3.16
CA ALA A 14 12.58 15.10 -4.28
C ALA A 14 12.86 13.60 -4.05
N GLY A 15 14.06 13.25 -3.58
CA GLY A 15 14.43 11.87 -3.28
C GLY A 15 13.60 11.22 -2.17
N LEU A 16 13.21 11.99 -1.15
CA LEU A 16 12.34 11.49 -0.08
C LEU A 16 10.89 11.27 -0.56
N GLY A 17 10.40 12.11 -1.47
CA GLY A 17 9.05 11.99 -2.02
C GLY A 17 8.82 10.66 -2.75
N SER A 18 9.83 10.17 -3.48
CA SER A 18 9.72 8.90 -4.22
C SER A 18 9.72 7.65 -3.35
N CYS A 19 10.15 7.75 -2.10
CA CYS A 19 10.17 6.61 -1.19
C CYS A 19 8.81 6.36 -0.52
N VAL A 20 7.85 7.28 -0.71
CA VAL A 20 6.48 7.16 -0.17
C VAL A 20 5.45 7.00 -1.30
N VAL A 21 5.89 7.16 -2.56
CA VAL A 21 5.04 7.13 -3.74
C VAL A 21 5.51 6.00 -4.65
N GLY A 22 4.63 5.05 -4.91
CA GLY A 22 4.95 3.85 -5.68
C GLY A 22 3.85 2.79 -5.56
N PRO A 23 4.06 1.59 -6.12
CA PRO A 23 3.11 0.50 -6.03
C PRO A 23 3.03 -0.12 -4.62
N HIS A 24 4.01 0.09 -3.73
CA HIS A 24 4.06 -0.51 -2.39
C HIS A 24 3.89 -2.04 -2.44
N GLN A 25 4.59 -2.71 -3.36
CA GLN A 25 4.30 -4.10 -3.72
C GLN A 25 4.27 -5.05 -2.51
N LEU A 26 5.23 -4.91 -1.59
CA LEU A 26 5.33 -5.79 -0.43
C LEU A 26 4.26 -5.45 0.61
N GLY A 27 4.07 -4.17 0.91
CA GLY A 27 3.04 -3.71 1.84
C GLY A 27 1.65 -4.13 1.39
N ARG A 28 1.34 -3.96 0.11
CA ARG A 28 0.07 -4.40 -0.49
C ARG A 28 -0.09 -5.92 -0.50
N THR A 29 1.00 -6.67 -0.63
CA THR A 29 0.97 -8.14 -0.51
C THR A 29 0.62 -8.57 0.91
N VAL A 30 1.18 -7.89 1.93
CA VAL A 30 0.82 -8.15 3.33
C VAL A 30 -0.62 -7.74 3.61
N ASP A 31 -1.10 -6.61 3.07
CA ASP A 31 -2.51 -6.21 3.17
C ASP A 31 -3.45 -7.24 2.54
N ASP A 32 -3.10 -7.80 1.38
CA ASP A 32 -3.90 -8.85 0.72
C ASP A 32 -3.89 -10.16 1.52
N TRP A 33 -2.77 -10.51 2.16
CA TRP A 33 -2.68 -11.68 3.05
C TRP A 33 -3.54 -11.50 4.31
N ASP A 34 -3.45 -10.35 4.96
CA ASP A 34 -4.26 -9.94 6.12
C ASP A 34 -5.75 -10.01 5.77
N ARG A 35 -6.16 -9.39 4.65
CA ARG A 35 -7.55 -9.46 4.17
C ARG A 35 -8.00 -10.90 3.90
N LYS A 36 -7.15 -11.71 3.25
CA LYS A 36 -7.48 -13.11 2.98
C LYS A 36 -7.72 -13.88 4.28
N MET A 37 -6.86 -13.68 5.29
CA MET A 37 -7.04 -14.31 6.60
C MET A 37 -8.30 -13.83 7.31
N TYR A 38 -8.63 -12.54 7.22
CA TYR A 38 -9.88 -12.03 7.76
C TYR A 38 -11.11 -12.71 7.13
N VAL A 39 -11.10 -12.93 5.81
CA VAL A 39 -12.21 -13.60 5.12
C VAL A 39 -12.28 -15.09 5.46
N GLU A 40 -11.15 -15.80 5.44
CA GLU A 40 -11.10 -17.25 5.67
C GLU A 40 -11.30 -17.62 7.15
N SER A 41 -10.73 -16.83 8.07
CA SER A 41 -10.77 -17.06 9.52
C SER A 41 -10.60 -15.77 10.34
N PRO A 42 -11.69 -15.03 10.63
CA PRO A 42 -11.64 -13.77 11.38
C PRO A 42 -10.98 -13.89 12.76
N TRP A 43 -11.12 -15.05 13.42
CA TRP A 43 -10.53 -15.29 14.74
C TRP A 43 -9.01 -15.47 14.69
N LEU A 44 -8.50 -16.11 13.63
CA LEU A 44 -7.07 -16.24 13.42
C LEU A 44 -6.46 -14.88 13.08
N ASP A 45 -7.13 -14.12 12.21
CA ASP A 45 -6.74 -12.76 11.87
C ASP A 45 -6.65 -11.85 13.11
N ALA A 46 -7.67 -11.90 13.99
CA ALA A 46 -7.65 -11.19 15.25
C ALA A 46 -6.46 -11.62 16.14
N ALA A 47 -6.16 -12.91 16.22
CA ALA A 47 -5.03 -13.41 17.00
C ALA A 47 -3.68 -12.93 16.45
N LEU A 48 -3.51 -12.87 15.12
CA LEU A 48 -2.31 -12.38 14.42
C LEU A 48 -2.14 -10.86 14.46
N ASN A 49 -3.18 -10.14 14.87
CA ASN A 49 -3.12 -8.72 15.16
C ASN A 49 -2.90 -8.43 16.66
N ILE A 50 -3.39 -9.30 17.56
CA ILE A 50 -3.09 -9.23 19.00
C ILE A 50 -1.63 -9.59 19.28
N ILE A 51 -1.19 -10.75 18.77
CA ILE A 51 0.23 -11.08 18.67
C ILE A 51 0.67 -10.38 17.40
N PRO A 52 1.48 -9.32 17.43
CA PRO A 52 1.57 -8.32 16.36
C PRO A 52 2.34 -8.80 15.10
N VAL A 53 2.03 -9.99 14.59
CA VAL A 53 2.64 -10.61 13.40
C VAL A 53 2.31 -9.79 12.17
N VAL A 54 1.02 -9.47 11.95
CA VAL A 54 0.59 -8.65 10.82
C VAL A 54 1.20 -7.23 10.91
N PRO A 55 1.13 -6.50 12.03
CA PRO A 55 1.81 -5.21 12.18
C PRO A 55 3.31 -5.25 11.89
N ILE A 56 4.03 -6.27 12.38
CA ILE A 56 5.48 -6.42 12.14
C ILE A 56 5.75 -6.68 10.65
N ALA A 57 4.95 -7.54 10.02
CA ALA A 57 5.07 -7.81 8.58
C ALA A 57 4.82 -6.55 7.74
N LYS A 58 3.78 -5.76 8.08
CA LYS A 58 3.48 -4.49 7.41
C LYS A 58 4.63 -3.49 7.57
N PHE A 59 5.20 -3.39 8.77
CA PHE A 59 6.33 -2.50 9.02
C PHE A 59 7.58 -2.90 8.24
N GLY A 60 7.95 -4.19 8.25
CA GLY A 60 9.09 -4.70 7.48
C GLY A 60 8.90 -4.54 5.97
N ALA A 61 7.69 -4.82 5.48
CA ALA A 61 7.33 -4.63 4.08
C ALA A 61 7.40 -3.15 3.67
N GLY A 62 6.92 -2.23 4.51
CA GLY A 62 7.02 -0.79 4.26
C GLY A 62 8.46 -0.27 4.18
N ILE A 63 9.36 -0.80 5.03
CA ILE A 63 10.80 -0.48 4.93
C ILE A 63 11.37 -0.98 3.59
N ALA A 64 11.04 -2.22 3.21
CA ALA A 64 11.54 -2.78 1.96
C ALA A 64 11.00 -2.04 0.73
N ASP A 65 9.71 -1.67 0.74
CA ASP A 65 9.11 -0.85 -0.32
C ASP A 65 9.74 0.53 -0.42
N PHE A 66 9.96 1.20 0.71
CA PHE A 66 10.60 2.51 0.78
C PHE A 66 11.99 2.53 0.12
N PHE A 67 12.82 1.50 0.38
CA PHE A 67 14.21 1.46 -0.07
C PHE A 67 14.41 0.81 -1.44
N VAL A 68 13.56 -0.14 -1.83
CA VAL A 68 13.82 -0.99 -3.01
C VAL A 68 12.79 -0.74 -4.10
N THR A 69 11.52 -0.95 -3.79
CA THR A 69 10.47 -1.03 -4.81
C THR A 69 10.02 0.35 -5.26
N ASP A 70 9.64 1.23 -4.34
CA ASP A 70 8.96 2.49 -4.65
C ASP A 70 9.88 3.50 -5.33
N ALA A 71 11.05 3.78 -4.75
CA ALA A 71 11.99 4.74 -5.32
C ALA A 71 12.43 4.35 -6.74
N TYR A 72 12.66 3.05 -6.97
CA TYR A 72 13.03 2.51 -8.28
C TYR A 72 11.87 2.62 -9.28
N THR A 73 10.67 2.17 -8.92
CA THR A 73 9.52 2.22 -9.83
C THR A 73 9.08 3.65 -10.13
N PHE A 74 9.03 4.50 -9.10
CA PHE A 74 8.59 5.88 -9.24
C PHE A 74 9.51 6.67 -10.17
N TRP A 75 10.82 6.69 -9.91
CA TRP A 75 11.71 7.50 -10.75
C TRP A 75 11.90 6.88 -12.13
N LEU A 76 12.22 5.60 -12.19
CA LEU A 76 12.72 5.00 -13.44
C LEU A 76 11.63 4.42 -14.33
N LYS A 77 10.47 4.03 -13.78
CA LYS A 77 9.38 3.44 -14.56
C LYS A 77 8.18 4.36 -14.75
N ASP A 78 7.93 5.25 -13.80
CA ASP A 78 6.73 6.07 -13.82
C ASP A 78 7.05 7.51 -14.26
N ALA A 79 7.83 8.23 -13.44
CA ALA A 79 8.13 9.65 -13.65
C ALA A 79 9.01 9.90 -14.88
N PHE A 80 10.14 9.19 -15.04
CA PHE A 80 11.05 9.43 -16.16
C PHE A 80 10.71 8.64 -17.42
N ALA A 81 10.04 7.49 -17.32
CA ALA A 81 9.64 6.74 -18.52
C ALA A 81 8.36 7.30 -19.17
N GLY A 82 7.64 8.22 -18.50
CA GLY A 82 6.47 8.90 -19.05
C GLY A 82 5.25 8.00 -19.28
N LYS A 83 5.19 6.84 -18.61
CA LYS A 83 4.14 5.82 -18.82
C LYS A 83 2.95 5.93 -17.86
N GLY A 84 2.95 6.91 -16.95
CA GLY A 84 2.01 6.99 -15.84
C GLY A 84 2.46 6.17 -14.63
N GLY A 85 1.62 6.09 -13.60
CA GLY A 85 1.95 5.36 -12.36
C GLY A 85 1.77 3.84 -12.50
N THR A 86 2.74 3.07 -12.01
CA THR A 86 2.63 1.61 -11.92
C THR A 86 1.68 1.23 -10.79
N GLY A 87 0.54 0.62 -11.13
CA GLY A 87 -0.44 0.13 -10.15
C GLY A 87 -0.10 -1.26 -9.62
N PHE A 88 -0.43 -1.52 -8.35
CA PHE A 88 -0.41 -2.88 -7.78
C PHE A 88 -1.69 -3.64 -8.13
N VAL A 89 -1.55 -4.91 -8.51
CA VAL A 89 -2.69 -5.79 -8.78
C VAL A 89 -3.05 -6.52 -7.50
N HIS A 90 -4.15 -6.12 -6.88
CA HIS A 90 -4.67 -6.75 -5.67
C HIS A 90 -5.20 -8.15 -5.95
N TYR A 91 -4.98 -9.05 -5.00
CA TYR A 91 -5.70 -10.32 -4.91
C TYR A 91 -7.22 -10.05 -4.89
N GLN A 92 -8.01 -10.87 -5.58
CA GLN A 92 -9.47 -10.77 -5.54
C GLN A 92 -10.01 -11.94 -4.74
N ASP A 93 -10.73 -11.62 -3.67
CA ASP A 93 -11.44 -12.59 -2.87
C ASP A 93 -12.80 -12.92 -3.50
N THR A 94 -13.23 -14.18 -3.39
CA THR A 94 -14.52 -14.67 -3.92
C THR A 94 -15.66 -14.57 -2.92
N SER A 95 -15.43 -13.99 -1.72
CA SER A 95 -16.45 -13.77 -0.70
C SER A 95 -17.66 -13.01 -1.22
N SER A 96 -18.84 -13.49 -0.85
CA SER A 96 -20.13 -12.86 -1.15
C SER A 96 -20.43 -11.64 -0.29
N ARG A 97 -19.69 -11.44 0.81
CA ARG A 97 -19.82 -10.28 1.72
C ARG A 97 -18.62 -9.36 1.50
N GLN A 98 -18.89 -8.20 0.90
CA GLN A 98 -17.85 -7.22 0.58
C GLN A 98 -18.33 -5.82 0.91
N MET A 99 -17.44 -5.03 1.51
CA MET A 99 -17.62 -3.59 1.63
C MET A 99 -17.00 -2.91 0.41
N LYS A 100 -17.73 -1.94 -0.14
CA LYS A 100 -17.23 -1.17 -1.28
C LYS A 100 -16.29 -0.06 -0.84
N SER A 101 -15.41 0.32 -1.75
CA SER A 101 -14.52 1.46 -1.55
C SER A 101 -15.32 2.75 -1.43
N LEU A 102 -15.02 3.57 -0.41
CA LEU A 102 -15.60 4.91 -0.29
C LEU A 102 -15.25 5.83 -1.47
N LEU A 103 -14.17 5.52 -2.21
CA LEU A 103 -13.83 6.24 -3.43
C LEU A 103 -14.71 5.85 -4.63
N ALA A 104 -15.39 4.70 -4.57
CA ALA A 104 -16.25 4.24 -5.66
C ALA A 104 -17.66 4.87 -5.56
N ASP A 105 -18.34 4.69 -4.42
CA ASP A 105 -19.73 5.09 -4.25
C ASP A 105 -20.04 5.83 -2.94
N GLY A 106 -19.03 6.09 -2.10
CA GLY A 106 -19.11 7.00 -0.94
C GLY A 106 -20.07 6.58 0.19
N LYS A 107 -20.70 5.41 0.08
CA LYS A 107 -21.64 4.92 1.08
C LYS A 107 -20.92 4.19 2.20
N PHE A 108 -21.04 4.76 3.39
CA PHE A 108 -20.46 4.20 4.61
C PHE A 108 -21.30 3.01 5.09
N LEU A 109 -20.64 1.91 5.47
CA LEU A 109 -21.24 0.72 6.12
C LEU A 109 -22.16 -0.17 5.26
N GLU A 110 -22.23 0.00 3.94
CA GLU A 110 -23.00 -0.92 3.09
C GLU A 110 -22.19 -2.21 2.84
N ILE A 111 -22.70 -3.35 3.33
CA ILE A 111 -22.16 -4.68 3.04
C ILE A 111 -22.99 -5.30 1.92
N SER A 112 -22.37 -5.49 0.75
CA SER A 112 -23.00 -6.21 -0.35
C SER A 112 -23.34 -7.64 0.09
N GLY A 113 -24.57 -8.08 -0.15
CA GLY A 113 -25.07 -9.41 0.25
C GLY A 113 -25.80 -9.46 1.59
N GLU A 114 -25.87 -8.34 2.32
CA GLU A 114 -26.63 -8.21 3.57
C GLU A 114 -27.70 -7.13 3.37
N LYS A 115 -28.99 -7.52 3.34
CA LYS A 115 -30.06 -6.54 3.48
C LYS A 115 -30.10 -6.16 4.96
N MET A 116 -29.69 -4.93 5.29
CA MET A 116 -29.99 -4.35 6.60
C MET A 116 -31.50 -4.29 6.83
#